data_AF-A0A1B6GC56-F1
#
_entry.id   AF-A0A1B6GC56-F1
#
_cell.length_a   1.000
_cell.length_b   1.000
_cell.length_c   1.000
_cell.angle_alpha   90.00
_cell.angle_beta   90.00
_cell.angle_gamma   90.00
#
_symmetry.space_group_name_H-M   'P 1'
#
loop_
_entity.id
_entity.type
_entity.pdbx_description
1 polymer ?
#
loop_
_entity_poly.entity_id
_entity_poly.type
_entity_poly.pdbx_seq_one_letter_code
_entity_poly.pdbx_strand_id
1 'polypeptide(L)'
;SKILERVILNRLLGHLKQHNLLTPRQHGFVKDKSTSTAIAQLIETIIDNLEEGQIATSIFLDFSKAFDCLGHDIILRKLQSLGITDKELDWLKSYLSNRK
;
A
#
# COMPACT_ATOMS: atom_id res chain seq x y z
N SER A 1 -14.74 -5.11 15.51
CA SER A 1 -15.92 -4.33 15.09
C SER A 1 -15.62 -3.61 13.80
N LYS A 2 -16.36 -3.87 12.72
CA LYS A 2 -16.09 -3.33 11.37
C LYS A 2 -16.18 -1.80 11.27
N ILE A 3 -16.97 -1.18 12.14
CA ILE A 3 -17.12 0.28 12.19
C ILE A 3 -15.81 0.93 12.65
N LEU A 4 -15.22 0.41 13.73
CA LEU A 4 -13.96 0.95 14.27
C LEU A 4 -12.80 0.77 13.29
N GLU A 5 -12.72 -0.40 12.64
CA GLU A 5 -11.76 -0.66 11.55
C GLU A 5 -11.86 0.40 10.45
N ARG A 6 -13.09 0.75 10.04
CA ARG A 6 -13.33 1.75 8.99
C ARG A 6 -12.89 3.15 9.43
N VAL A 7 -13.17 3.55 10.66
CA VAL A 7 -12.76 4.86 11.19
C VAL A 7 -11.23 4.97 11.23
N ILE A 8 -10.56 3.95 11.72
CA ILE A 8 -9.09 3.93 11.83
C ILE A 8 -8.45 3.89 10.46
N LEU A 9 -8.96 3.08 9.53
CA LEU A 9 -8.50 3.06 8.14
C LEU A 9 -8.57 4.45 7.49
N ASN A 10 -9.68 5.16 7.66
CA ASN A 10 -9.83 6.50 7.10
C ASN A 10 -8.81 7.49 7.68
N ARG A 11 -8.54 7.43 8.99
CA ARG A 11 -7.53 8.27 9.65
C ARG A 11 -6.12 7.95 9.16
N LEU A 12 -5.79 6.66 9.05
CA LEU A 12 -4.50 6.20 8.54
C LEU A 12 -4.27 6.65 7.10
N LEU A 13 -5.25 6.45 6.21
CA LEU A 13 -5.14 6.92 4.83
C LEU A 13 -5.03 8.44 4.74
N GLY A 14 -5.72 9.18 5.62
CA GLY A 14 -5.59 10.63 5.75
C GLY A 14 -4.15 11.04 6.10
N HIS A 15 -3.57 10.42 7.13
CA HIS A 15 -2.17 10.62 7.55
C HIS A 15 -1.19 10.33 6.41
N LEU A 16 -1.30 9.15 5.80
CA LEU A 16 -0.41 8.74 4.70
C LEU A 16 -0.49 9.69 3.51
N LYS A 17 -1.68 10.20 3.19
CA LYS A 17 -1.87 11.18 2.10
C LYS A 17 -1.32 12.55 2.47
N GLN A 18 -1.58 13.05 3.67
CA GLN A 18 -1.11 14.36 4.13
C GLN A 18 0.42 14.46 4.14
N HIS A 19 1.09 13.35 4.47
CA HIS A 19 2.55 13.28 4.54
C HIS A 19 3.21 12.71 3.27
N ASN A 20 2.46 12.51 2.18
CA ASN A 20 2.96 11.94 0.91
C ASN A 20 3.72 10.62 1.08
N LEU A 21 3.23 9.74 1.95
CA LEU A 21 3.88 8.47 2.31
C LEU A 21 3.51 7.31 1.38
N LEU A 22 2.58 7.52 0.44
CA LEU A 22 2.21 6.56 -0.59
C LEU A 22 2.95 6.86 -1.90
N THR A 23 3.42 5.83 -2.58
CA THR A 23 4.01 6.00 -3.91
C THR A 23 2.93 6.44 -4.91
N PRO A 24 3.21 7.43 -5.78
CA PRO A 24 2.27 7.87 -6.83
C PRO A 24 1.88 6.75 -7.81
N ARG A 25 2.71 5.70 -7.91
CA ARG A 25 2.50 4.51 -8.74
C ARG A 25 1.70 3.41 -8.03
N GLN A 26 1.19 3.65 -6.82
CA GLN A 26 0.32 2.69 -6.15
C GLN A 26 -1.13 2.89 -6.60
N HIS A 27 -1.70 1.84 -7.18
CA HIS A 27 -3.10 1.84 -7.63
C HIS A 27 -4.02 1.02 -6.73
N GLY A 28 -3.49 -0.02 -6.08
CA GLY A 28 -4.25 -0.88 -5.16
C GLY A 28 -4.64 -0.13 -3.89
N PHE A 29 -5.91 -0.25 -3.50
CA PHE A 29 -6.46 0.30 -2.25
C PHE A 29 -6.30 1.82 -2.06
N VAL A 30 -6.06 2.56 -3.15
CA VAL A 30 -5.97 4.04 -3.15
C VAL A 30 -7.25 4.61 -3.76
N LYS A 31 -7.79 5.66 -3.12
CA LYS A 31 -8.97 6.36 -3.63
C LYS A 31 -8.67 6.94 -5.02
N ASP A 32 -9.65 6.86 -5.93
CA ASP A 32 -9.57 7.41 -7.29
C ASP A 32 -8.52 6.71 -8.19
N LYS A 33 -8.04 5.53 -7.78
CA LYS A 33 -7.18 4.64 -8.59
C LYS A 33 -7.87 3.29 -8.79
N SER A 34 -7.58 2.65 -9.93
CA SER A 34 -8.12 1.36 -10.34
C SER A 34 -7.09 0.51 -11.09
N THR A 35 -7.41 -0.74 -11.36
CA THR A 35 -6.61 -1.61 -12.25
C THR A 35 -6.46 -1.01 -13.64
N SER A 36 -7.50 -0.36 -14.18
CA SER A 36 -7.45 0.32 -15.47
C SER A 36 -6.42 1.46 -15.47
N THR A 37 -6.39 2.27 -14.40
CA THR A 37 -5.38 3.34 -14.30
C THR A 37 -3.96 2.79 -14.17
N ALA A 38 -3.77 1.60 -13.58
CA ALA A 38 -2.46 0.96 -13.45
C ALA A 38 -1.96 0.46 -14.81
N ILE A 39 -2.86 -0.17 -15.59
CA ILE A 39 -2.56 -0.65 -16.94
C ILE A 39 -2.27 0.54 -17.87
N ALA A 40 -3.08 1.60 -17.79
CA ALA A 40 -2.84 2.82 -18.57
C ALA A 40 -1.44 3.39 -18.30
N GLN A 41 -1.06 3.57 -17.03
CA GLN A 41 0.27 4.06 -16.67
C GLN A 41 1.40 3.14 -17.15
N LEU A 42 1.21 1.81 -17.08
CA LEU A 42 2.19 0.86 -17.59
C LEU A 42 2.37 0.98 -19.12
N ILE A 43 1.26 1.07 -19.86
CA ILE A 43 1.27 1.22 -21.31
C ILE A 43 1.95 2.53 -21.72
N GLU A 44 1.60 3.65 -21.07
CA GLU A 44 2.25 4.96 -21.29
C GLU A 44 3.76 4.83 -21.09
N THR A 45 4.20 4.23 -19.97
CA THR A 45 5.63 4.02 -19.69
C THR A 45 6.32 3.20 -20.78
N ILE A 46 5.67 2.16 -21.30
CA ILE A 46 6.22 1.34 -22.38
C ILE A 46 6.34 2.14 -23.68
N ILE A 47 5.29 2.89 -24.05
CA ILE A 47 5.26 3.71 -25.25
C ILE A 47 6.39 4.76 -25.20
N ASP A 48 6.50 5.50 -24.10
CA ASP A 48 7.52 6.54 -23.93
C ASP A 48 8.94 5.98 -24.14
N ASN A 49 9.23 4.80 -23.57
CA ASN A 49 10.53 4.15 -23.73
C ASN A 49 10.79 3.69 -25.18
N LEU A 50 9.77 3.18 -25.87
CA LEU A 50 9.90 2.75 -27.26
C LEU A 50 10.14 3.94 -28.21
N GLU A 51 9.48 5.07 -27.95
CA GLU A 51 9.66 6.32 -28.70
C GLU A 51 11.07 6.89 -28.55
N GLU A 52 11.68 6.72 -27.36
CA GLU A 52 13.08 7.07 -27.09
C GLU A 52 14.09 6.05 -27.66
N GLY A 53 13.63 5.04 -28.41
CA GLY A 53 14.46 3.98 -28.98
C GLY A 53 15.02 3.00 -27.93
N GLN A 54 14.48 3.00 -26.71
CA GLN A 54 14.88 2.09 -25.64
C GLN A 54 14.14 0.75 -25.76
N ILE A 55 14.71 -0.29 -25.14
CA ILE A 55 14.06 -1.59 -25.02
C ILE A 55 13.26 -1.63 -23.71
N ALA A 56 11.94 -1.78 -23.81
CA ALA A 56 11.07 -1.96 -22.65
C ALA A 56 10.95 -3.43 -22.24
N THR A 57 11.27 -3.75 -20.99
CA THR A 57 11.07 -5.09 -20.40
C THR A 57 10.28 -4.98 -19.11
N SER A 58 9.30 -5.85 -18.90
CA SER A 58 8.47 -5.87 -17.69
C SER A 58 8.68 -7.16 -16.89
N ILE A 59 8.80 -7.04 -15.56
CA ILE A 59 8.80 -8.16 -14.63
C ILE A 59 7.54 -8.07 -13.77
N PHE A 60 6.74 -9.14 -13.79
CA PHE A 60 5.54 -9.26 -12.98
C PHE A 60 5.83 -10.17 -11.79
N LEU A 61 5.46 -9.71 -10.59
CA LEU A 61 5.64 -10.43 -9.34
C LEU A 61 4.28 -10.60 -8.66
N ASP A 62 4.00 -11.81 -8.20
CA ASP A 62 2.83 -12.13 -7.40
C ASP A 62 3.24 -12.85 -6.11
N PHE A 63 2.73 -12.39 -4.97
CA PHE A 63 3.05 -12.95 -3.67
C PHE A 63 1.99 -13.97 -3.26
N SER A 64 2.40 -15.24 -3.16
CA SER A 64 1.54 -16.29 -2.63
C SER A 64 1.14 -15.99 -1.19
N LYS A 65 -0.18 -16.01 -0.91
CA LYS A 65 -0.74 -15.81 0.43
C LYS A 65 -0.18 -14.58 1.15
N ALA A 66 -0.08 -13.45 0.44
CA ALA A 66 0.60 -12.24 0.92
C ALA A 66 0.14 -11.76 2.32
N PHE A 67 -1.13 -11.94 2.68
CA PHE A 67 -1.63 -11.57 4.00
C PHE A 67 -1.32 -12.61 5.09
N ASP A 68 -1.35 -13.91 4.74
CA ASP A 68 -1.08 -14.99 5.71
C ASP A 68 0.41 -15.15 6.00
N CYS A 69 1.27 -14.82 5.03
CA CYS A 69 2.73 -14.97 5.14
C CYS A 69 3.43 -13.77 5.79
N LEU A 70 2.73 -12.67 6.03
CA LEU A 70 3.36 -11.42 6.44
C LEU A 70 3.35 -11.27 7.97
N GLY A 71 4.56 -11.31 8.56
CA GLY A 71 4.75 -11.22 10.01
C GLY A 71 4.19 -9.93 10.60
N HIS A 72 3.40 -10.05 11.67
CA HIS A 72 2.80 -8.90 12.35
C HIS A 72 3.85 -7.92 12.90
N ASP A 73 5.01 -8.40 13.30
CA ASP A 73 6.13 -7.57 13.74
C ASP A 73 6.67 -6.67 12.61
N ILE A 74 6.67 -7.16 11.38
CA ILE A 74 7.10 -6.41 10.20
C ILE A 74 6.09 -5.30 9.90
N ILE A 75 4.79 -5.61 9.99
CA ILE A 75 3.72 -4.60 9.85
C ILE A 75 3.91 -3.49 10.87
N LEU A 76 4.04 -3.84 12.14
CA LEU A 76 4.14 -2.87 13.24
C LEU A 76 5.37 -1.98 13.10
N ARG A 77 6.54 -2.56 12.79
CA ARG A 77 7.76 -1.79 12.51
C ARG A 77 7.58 -0.86 11.31
N LYS A 78 6.90 -1.32 10.24
CA LYS A 78 6.63 -0.49 9.07
C LYS A 78 5.70 0.67 9.43
N LEU A 79 4.63 0.44 10.18
CA LEU A 79 3.71 1.50 10.62
C LEU A 79 4.41 2.52 11.53
N GLN A 80 5.28 2.06 12.42
CA GLN A 80 6.12 2.93 13.24
C GLN A 80 7.05 3.81 12.37
N SER A 81 7.68 3.23 11.34
CA SER A 81 8.53 3.99 10.40
C SER A 81 7.75 5.03 9.58
N LEU A 82 6.43 4.88 9.46
CA LEU A 82 5.52 5.81 8.79
C LEU A 82 4.96 6.88 9.75
N GLY A 83 5.47 6.94 10.99
CA GLY A 83 5.09 7.93 12.00
C GLY A 83 3.89 7.53 12.86
N ILE A 84 3.40 6.30 12.77
CA ILE A 84 2.31 5.81 13.62
C ILE A 84 2.93 5.28 14.92
N THR A 85 2.74 6.01 16.02
CA THR A 85 3.41 5.76 17.30
C THR A 85 2.41 5.67 18.45
N ASP A 86 2.89 5.43 19.66
CA ASP A 86 2.12 5.46 20.91
C ASP A 86 0.80 4.66 20.86
N LYS A 87 -0.31 5.29 21.22
CA LYS A 87 -1.62 4.66 21.43
C LYS A 87 -2.18 4.06 20.15
N GLU A 88 -1.92 4.69 19.01
CA GLU A 88 -2.34 4.21 17.70
C GLU A 88 -1.62 2.91 17.36
N LEU A 89 -0.30 2.84 17.61
CA LEU A 89 0.50 1.65 17.37
C LEU A 89 0.13 0.52 18.35
N ASP A 90 -0.10 0.84 19.62
CA ASP A 90 -0.56 -0.12 20.63
C ASP A 90 -1.92 -0.71 20.27
N TRP A 91 -2.85 0.13 19.78
CA TRP A 91 -4.13 -0.34 19.29
C TRP A 91 -3.97 -1.29 18.09
N LEU A 92 -3.13 -0.93 17.11
CA LEU A 92 -2.84 -1.77 15.94
C LEU A 92 -2.19 -3.10 16.35
N LYS A 93 -1.29 -3.07 17.34
CA LYS A 93 -0.68 -4.27 17.91
C LYS A 93 -1.73 -5.18 18.55
N SER A 94 -2.64 -4.63 19.35
CA SER A 94 -3.76 -5.37 19.93
C SER A 94 -4.74 -5.90 18.87
N TYR A 95 -4.97 -5.12 17.81
CA TYR A 95 -5.82 -5.53 16.69
C TYR A 95 -5.25 -6.71 15.91
N LEU A 96 -3.93 -6.77 15.73
CA LEU A 96 -3.23 -7.83 15.01
C LEU A 96 -2.93 -9.05 15.89
N SER A 97 -2.73 -8.92 17.20
CA SER A 97 -2.22 -10.00 18.06
C SER A 97 -3.06 -11.28 18.10
N ASN A 98 -4.36 -11.21 17.81
CA ASN A 98 -5.27 -12.35 17.81
C ASN A 98 -5.81 -12.71 16.42
N ARG A 99 -5.17 -12.19 15.37
CA ARG A 99 -5.45 -12.59 13.98
C ARG A 99 -4.38 -13.59 13.55
N LYS A 100 -4.81 -14.65 12.87
CA LYS A 100 -3.93 -15.53 12.12
C LYS A 100 -3.96 -15.13 10.67
#